data_AF-I0BNR6-F1
#
_entry.id   AF-I0BNR6-F1
#
_cell.length_a   1.000
_cell.length_b   1.000
_cell.length_c   1.000
_cell.angle_alpha   90.00
_cell.angle_beta   90.00
_cell.angle_gamma   90.00
#
_symmetry.space_group_name_H-M   'P 1'
#
loop_
_entity.id
_entity.type
_entity.pdbx_description
1 polymer ?
#
loop_
_entity_poly.entity_id
_entity_poly.type
_entity_poly.pdbx_seq_one_letter_code
_entity_poly.pdbx_strand_id
1 'polypeptide(L)'
;MHLMNDRFYALELLLTAKTAIRDTSIAISETSTPFVREALLQAFEQNVMAHAMAFHYTLSRGITPSYTPERVIQNDFENARYALQLPISQ
;
A
#
# COMPACT_ATOMS: atom_id res chain seq x y z
N MET A 1 -18.45 -8.18 -9.91
CA MET A 1 -17.37 -7.74 -10.81
C MET A 1 -16.81 -6.37 -10.40
N HIS A 2 -17.64 -5.32 -10.24
CA HIS A 2 -17.19 -3.97 -9.88
C HIS A 2 -16.43 -3.88 -8.52
N LEU A 3 -16.97 -4.49 -7.46
CA LEU A 3 -16.33 -4.51 -6.12
C LEU A 3 -14.96 -5.20 -6.09
N MET A 4 -14.72 -6.17 -6.98
CA MET A 4 -13.44 -6.87 -7.07
C MET A 4 -12.38 -5.98 -7.73
N ASN A 5 -12.79 -5.16 -8.70
CA ASN A 5 -11.94 -4.13 -9.31
C ASN A 5 -11.65 -3.00 -8.32
N ASP A 6 -12.65 -2.52 -7.58
CA ASP A 6 -12.47 -1.45 -6.59
C ASP A 6 -11.50 -1.86 -5.48
N ARG A 7 -11.61 -3.10 -4.99
CA ARG A 7 -10.69 -3.67 -4.01
C ARG A 7 -9.27 -3.77 -4.57
N PHE A 8 -9.12 -4.24 -5.81
CA PHE A 8 -7.83 -4.34 -6.48
C PHE A 8 -7.17 -2.96 -6.60
N TYR A 9 -7.85 -1.97 -7.17
CA TYR A 9 -7.30 -0.63 -7.35
C TYR A 9 -7.01 0.08 -6.02
N ALA A 10 -7.82 -0.13 -4.99
CA ALA A 10 -7.58 0.45 -3.68
C ALA A 10 -6.31 -0.11 -3.02
N LEU A 11 -6.07 -1.42 -3.15
CA LEU A 11 -4.85 -2.06 -2.65
C LEU A 11 -3.63 -1.67 -3.47
N GLU A 12 -3.75 -1.57 -4.79
CA GLU A 12 -2.68 -1.09 -5.68
C GLU A 12 -2.30 0.36 -5.37
N LEU A 13 -3.28 1.24 -5.12
CA LEU A 13 -3.02 2.62 -4.74
C LEU A 13 -2.31 2.71 -3.38
N LEU A 14 -2.75 1.91 -2.40
CA LEU A 14 -2.11 1.82 -1.09
C LEU A 14 -0.65 1.34 -1.20
N LEU A 15 -0.40 0.31 -2.01
CA LEU A 15 0.94 -0.21 -2.27
C LEU A 15 1.81 0.82 -2.99
N THR A 16 1.28 1.47 -4.02
CA THR A 16 1.96 2.53 -4.78
C THR A 16 2.40 3.67 -3.86
N ALA A 17 1.51 4.15 -3.00
CA ALA A 17 1.84 5.21 -2.05
C ALA A 17 2.95 4.78 -1.07
N LYS A 18 2.92 3.53 -0.57
CA LYS A 18 3.99 2.99 0.28
C LYS A 18 5.33 2.94 -0.44
N THR A 19 5.35 2.54 -1.71
CA THR A 19 6.57 2.55 -2.54
C THR A 19 7.08 3.98 -2.73
N ALA A 20 6.21 4.93 -3.06
CA ALA A 20 6.59 6.33 -3.25
C ALA A 20 7.19 6.98 -1.97
N ILE A 21 6.68 6.64 -0.78
CA ILE A 21 7.27 7.05 0.51
C ILE A 21 8.72 6.54 0.64
N ARG A 22 8.96 5.26 0.33
CA ARG A 22 10.31 4.67 0.38
C ARG A 22 11.24 5.37 -0.61
N ASP A 23 10.81 5.49 -1.86
CA ASP A 23 11.65 6.01 -2.94
C ASP A 23 12.01 7.48 -2.71
N THR A 24 11.05 8.29 -2.25
CA THR A 24 11.33 9.69 -1.88
C THR A 24 12.28 9.79 -0.68
N SER A 25 12.18 8.88 0.30
CA SER A 25 13.13 8.84 1.43
C SER A 25 14.56 8.55 0.98
N ILE A 26 14.73 7.58 0.07
CA ILE A 26 16.03 7.24 -0.52
C ILE A 26 16.58 8.45 -1.27
N ALA A 27 15.79 9.06 -2.17
CA ALA A 27 16.19 10.21 -2.95
C ALA A 27 16.59 11.41 -2.08
N ILE A 28 15.88 11.65 -0.96
CA ILE A 28 16.26 12.68 0.02
C ILE A 28 17.66 12.40 0.57
N SER A 29 18.01 11.15 0.89
CA SER A 29 19.32 10.82 1.44
C SER A 29 20.46 10.94 0.43
N GLU A 30 20.18 10.79 -0.87
CA GLU A 30 21.18 10.79 -1.94
C GLU A 30 21.39 12.16 -2.60
N THR A 31 20.39 13.05 -2.55
CA THR A 31 20.54 14.36 -3.18
C THR A 31 21.53 15.24 -2.42
N SER A 32 22.43 15.92 -3.14
CA SER A 32 23.34 16.93 -2.59
C SER A 32 22.86 18.36 -2.81
N THR A 33 21.79 18.56 -3.58
CA THR A 33 21.28 19.89 -3.96
C THR A 33 20.16 20.33 -3.00
N PRO A 34 20.32 21.45 -2.26
CA PRO A 34 19.35 21.86 -1.23
C PRO A 34 17.92 22.04 -1.73
N PHE A 35 17.74 22.72 -2.87
CA PHE A 35 16.40 22.93 -3.44
C PHE A 35 15.72 21.62 -3.89
N VAL A 36 16.51 20.66 -4.41
CA VAL A 36 15.99 19.33 -4.75
C VAL A 36 15.57 18.57 -3.48
N ARG A 37 16.34 18.69 -2.39
CA ARG A 37 15.99 18.10 -1.09
C ARG A 37 14.65 18.62 -0.58
N GLU A 38 14.41 19.93 -0.67
CA GLU A 38 13.16 20.56 -0.25
C GLU A 38 11.96 20.06 -1.06
N ALA A 39 12.09 20.00 -2.39
CA ALA A 39 11.04 19.45 -3.26
C ALA A 39 10.73 17.97 -2.95
N LEU A 40 11.75 17.16 -2.68
CA LEU A 40 11.56 15.75 -2.32
C LEU A 40 10.94 15.58 -0.93
N LEU A 41 11.25 16.45 0.04
CA LEU A 41 10.59 16.47 1.36
C LEU A 41 9.10 16.78 1.22
N GLN A 42 8.74 17.75 0.38
CA GLN A 42 7.33 18.06 0.09
C GLN A 42 6.62 16.88 -0.57
N ALA A 43 7.27 16.22 -1.55
CA ALA A 43 6.71 15.02 -2.18
C ALA A 43 6.55 13.86 -1.18
N PHE A 44 7.52 13.65 -0.29
CA PHE A 44 7.44 12.65 0.78
C PHE A 44 6.21 12.89 1.68
N GLU A 45 6.01 14.14 2.14
CA GLU A 45 4.85 14.49 2.97
C GLU A 45 3.52 14.21 2.23
N GLN A 46 3.42 14.60 0.96
CA GLN A 46 2.26 14.33 0.13
C GLN A 46 2.01 12.82 -0.03
N ASN A 47 3.07 12.02 -0.22
CA ASN A 47 2.98 10.56 -0.30
C ASN A 47 2.50 9.93 1.02
N VAL A 48 2.94 10.45 2.17
CA VAL A 48 2.43 10.02 3.49
C VAL A 48 0.94 10.30 3.62
N MET A 49 0.48 11.47 3.21
CA MET A 49 -0.95 11.81 3.22
C MET A 49 -1.76 10.93 2.25
N ALA A 50 -1.24 10.69 1.05
CA ALA A 50 -1.86 9.80 0.07
C ALA A 50 -2.00 8.37 0.61
N HIS A 51 -0.96 7.83 1.26
CA HIS A 51 -1.02 6.53 1.91
C HIS A 51 -2.07 6.50 3.02
N ALA A 52 -2.14 7.54 3.87
CA ALA A 52 -3.12 7.61 4.94
C ALA A 52 -4.57 7.61 4.40
N MET A 53 -4.84 8.39 3.34
CA MET A 53 -6.16 8.43 2.69
C MET A 53 -6.53 7.08 2.08
N ALA A 54 -5.60 6.46 1.31
CA ALA A 54 -5.83 5.15 0.71
C ALA A 54 -6.08 4.07 1.78
N PHE A 55 -5.30 4.08 2.87
CA PHE A 55 -5.47 3.16 3.98
C PHE A 55 -6.82 3.33 4.69
N HIS A 56 -7.26 4.56 4.94
CA HIS A 56 -8.58 4.80 5.54
C HIS A 56 -9.72 4.34 4.63
N TYR A 57 -9.56 4.53 3.32
CA TYR A 57 -10.51 4.00 2.34
C TYR A 57 -10.58 2.47 2.38
N THR A 58 -9.43 1.78 2.40
CA THR A 58 -9.42 0.30 2.49
C THR A 58 -9.94 -0.21 3.82
N LEU A 59 -9.63 0.48 4.92
CA LEU A 59 -10.09 0.12 6.26
C LEU A 59 -11.61 0.27 6.41
N SER A 60 -12.17 1.43 6.03
CA SER A 60 -13.60 1.72 6.17
C SER A 60 -14.51 0.78 5.38
N ARG A 61 -13.97 0.16 4.31
CA ARG A 61 -14.67 -0.83 3.49
C ARG A 61 -14.37 -2.28 3.89
N GLY A 62 -13.64 -2.51 4.97
CA GLY A 62 -13.26 -3.84 5.43
C GLY A 62 -12.28 -4.57 4.50
N ILE A 63 -11.65 -3.88 3.54
CA ILE A 63 -10.68 -4.45 2.61
C ILE A 63 -9.38 -4.82 3.36
N THR A 64 -8.97 -3.98 4.30
CA THR A 64 -7.78 -4.20 5.15
C THR A 64 -8.18 -4.23 6.63
N PRO A 65 -8.40 -5.40 7.26
CA PRO A 65 -8.82 -5.50 8.65
C PRO A 65 -7.64 -5.31 9.63
N SER A 66 -6.77 -4.33 9.39
CA SER A 66 -5.45 -4.19 10.02
C SER A 66 -5.47 -3.96 11.54
N TYR A 67 -6.60 -3.58 12.13
CA TYR A 67 -6.75 -3.39 13.58
C TYR A 67 -7.31 -4.60 14.32
N THR A 68 -7.58 -5.72 13.63
CA THR A 68 -8.09 -6.94 14.26
C THR A 68 -7.14 -8.08 13.94
N PRO A 69 -6.15 -8.36 14.81
CA PRO A 69 -5.13 -9.39 14.56
C PRO A 69 -5.71 -10.75 14.17
N GLU A 70 -6.82 -11.16 14.79
CA GLU A 70 -7.50 -12.42 14.50
C GLU A 70 -8.00 -12.46 13.06
N ARG A 71 -8.53 -11.34 12.53
CA ARG A 71 -8.97 -11.23 11.14
C ARG A 71 -7.81 -11.19 10.16
N VAL A 72 -6.69 -10.57 10.54
CA VAL A 72 -5.46 -10.58 9.73
C VAL A 72 -4.98 -12.02 9.55
N ILE A 73 -4.83 -12.75 10.67
CA ILE A 73 -4.39 -14.15 10.66
C ILE A 73 -5.36 -15.03 9.87
N GLN A 74 -6.67 -14.87 10.07
CA GLN A 74 -7.68 -15.63 9.34
C GLN A 74 -7.60 -15.38 7.82
N ASN A 75 -7.45 -14.11 7.40
CA ASN A 75 -7.26 -13.77 6.00
C ASN A 75 -5.97 -14.39 5.44
N ASP A 76 -4.87 -14.40 6.19
CA ASP A 76 -3.61 -15.01 5.76
C ASP A 76 -3.76 -16.52 5.53
N PHE A 77 -4.47 -17.22 6.42
CA PHE A 77 -4.80 -18.64 6.23
C PHE A 77 -5.65 -18.88 4.98
N GLU A 78 -6.68 -18.06 4.76
CA GLU A 78 -7.55 -18.16 3.58
C GLU A 78 -6.78 -17.90 2.28
N ASN A 79 -5.94 -16.87 2.26
CA ASN A 79 -5.09 -16.53 1.11
C ASN A 79 -4.08 -17.65 0.82
N ALA A 80 -3.45 -18.23 1.85
CA ALA A 80 -2.53 -19.35 1.69
C ALA A 80 -3.24 -20.59 1.14
N ARG A 81 -4.42 -20.93 1.67
CA ARG A 81 -5.25 -22.04 1.15
C ARG A 81 -5.65 -21.82 -0.30
N TYR A 82 -6.04 -20.59 -0.65
CA TYR A 82 -6.37 -20.23 -2.04
C TYR A 82 -5.15 -20.38 -2.96
N ALA A 83 -3.98 -19.89 -2.54
CA ALA A 83 -2.75 -20.01 -3.31
C ALA A 83 -2.37 -21.47 -3.58
N LEU A 84 -2.57 -22.38 -2.62
CA LEU A 84 -2.34 -23.82 -2.79
C LEU A 84 -3.29 -24.47 -3.81
N GLN A 85 -4.44 -23.87 -4.08
CA GLN A 85 -5.41 -24.34 -5.08
C GLN A 85 -5.15 -23.76 -6.47
N LEU A 86 -4.30 -22.74 -6.59
CA LEU A 86 -3.95 -22.18 -7.89
C LEU A 86 -3.11 -23.19 -8.67
N PRO A 87 -3.35 -23.33 -9.99
CA PRO A 87 -2.49 -24.14 -10.83
C PRO A 87 -1.05 -23.64 -10.73
N ILE A 88 -0.10 -24.55 -10.56
CA ILE A 88 1.30 -24.21 -10.77
C ILE A 88 1.45 -23.95 -12.27
N SER A 89 1.62 -22.68 -12.65
CA SER A 89 1.95 -22.33 -14.03
C SER A 89 3.27 -23.01 -14.40
N GLN A 90 3.21 -23.94 -15.36
CA GLN A 90 4.40 -24.53 -16.00
C GLN A 90 5.07 -23.52 -16.93
#